data_AF-A0A8C6RD85-F1
#
_entry.id   AF-A0A8C6RD85-F1
#
_cell.length_a   1.000
_cell.length_b   1.000
_cell.length_c   1.000
_cell.angle_alpha   90.00
_cell.angle_beta   90.00
_cell.angle_gamma   90.00
#
_symmetry.space_group_name_H-M   'P 1'
#
loop_
_entity.id
_entity.type
_entity.pdbx_description
1 polymer ?
#
loop_
_entity_poly.entity_id
_entity_poly.type
_entity_poly.pdbx_seq_one_letter_code
_entity_poly.pdbx_strand_id
1 'polypeptide(L)'
;MRSRSNSGVRLDGYARLVQQTILCYQNPVTGLLSASHDQKDAWVRDNIYSILAVWGLGMAYRKNADRDEDKAKAYELEQNVVKLMRGLLQCMMRQVDKVEKFKHTQSTKDSLHAKYNTATCSTVVGDDQWGHLQVDATSLFLLFLAQMTASGLRIVFTLDEVAFIQNLVFYIEAAYKVADYGMWERGDKTNQGIPELNASSVGMAKAALEAIDELDLFGAHGGRKSVIHVLPDEVEHCQSILFSMLPRASTSKEIDAGLLSIISFPAFAVEDMNLVNVTKNEIISKLQGRYGCCRFLRDGYKTPREDPHRLHYDPAELKLFENIECEWPVFWTYFIIDGIFSGDAVQVQEYREALEGILIRGKDGIHLVPELYAIPPDKVDEEYKNPHTVDRIPLGKPPHLWGQSLYILSSLLAEGFLATGEIDPLNRRFSTSVKPDVVVQVSVLAENNHIKKLFQKHGVHIQSIADIHPIRVQPGRILSHLYAKLGRNKNLKLSGRPYRHIGVLGTSKLYVIRNQIFTFTPQVRR
;
A
#
# COMPACT_ATOMS: atom_id res chain seq x y z
N MET A 1 33.78 -27.44 17.04
CA MET A 1 32.99 -26.50 16.21
C MET A 1 31.95 -27.32 15.45
N ARG A 2 30.65 -27.16 15.74
CA ARG A 2 29.60 -27.79 14.91
C ARG A 2 29.54 -27.08 13.56
N SER A 3 29.48 -27.82 12.45
CA SER A 3 29.25 -27.25 11.12
C SER A 3 27.96 -26.42 11.12
N ARG A 4 27.94 -25.30 10.39
CA ARG A 4 26.74 -24.47 10.23
C ARG A 4 25.72 -25.23 9.38
N SER A 5 24.43 -25.07 9.65
CA SER A 5 23.38 -25.65 8.79
C SER A 5 23.46 -25.03 7.39
N ASN A 6 23.13 -25.80 6.33
CA ASN A 6 23.09 -25.28 4.96
C ASN A 6 22.18 -24.05 4.84
N SER A 7 21.10 -24.00 5.63
CA SER A 7 20.19 -22.87 5.78
C SER A 7 20.90 -21.60 6.24
N GLY A 8 21.75 -21.68 7.27
CA GLY A 8 22.51 -20.53 7.77
C GLY A 8 23.47 -19.95 6.72
N VAL A 9 24.12 -20.80 5.92
CA VAL A 9 25.02 -20.36 4.83
C VAL A 9 24.25 -19.65 3.72
N ARG A 10 23.06 -20.15 3.35
CA ARG A 10 22.18 -19.50 2.35
C ARG A 10 21.69 -18.14 2.83
N LEU A 11 21.24 -18.03 4.09
CA LEU A 11 20.82 -16.77 4.69
C LEU A 11 21.97 -15.76 4.80
N ASP A 12 23.20 -16.20 5.05
CA ASP A 12 24.40 -15.34 5.01
C ASP A 12 24.63 -14.77 3.60
N GLY A 13 24.34 -15.53 2.55
CA GLY A 13 24.35 -15.06 1.16
C GLY A 13 23.32 -13.95 0.92
N TYR A 14 22.09 -14.14 1.40
CA TYR A 14 21.06 -13.10 1.34
C TYR A 14 21.40 -11.86 2.17
N ALA A 15 21.99 -12.03 3.35
CA ALA A 15 22.46 -10.91 4.17
C ALA A 15 23.53 -10.09 3.47
N ARG A 16 24.48 -10.76 2.79
CA ARG A 16 25.47 -10.09 1.95
C ARG A 16 24.80 -9.30 0.82
N LEU A 17 23.84 -9.93 0.13
CA LEU A 17 23.09 -9.28 -0.96
C LEU A 17 22.34 -8.03 -0.47
N VAL A 18 21.59 -8.14 0.62
CA VAL A 18 20.89 -7.02 1.26
C VAL A 18 21.86 -5.92 1.69
N GLN A 19 23.00 -6.27 2.29
CA GLN A 19 23.99 -5.30 2.75
C GLN A 19 24.61 -4.51 1.58
N GLN A 20 24.92 -5.19 0.48
CA GLN A 20 25.60 -4.61 -0.67
C GLN A 20 24.66 -3.88 -1.64
N THR A 21 23.36 -4.20 -1.64
CA THR A 21 22.40 -3.65 -2.61
C THR A 21 21.33 -2.73 -2.02
N ILE A 22 20.99 -2.87 -0.73
CA ILE A 22 19.91 -2.10 -0.08
C ILE A 22 20.46 -1.29 1.09
N LEU A 23 21.01 -1.93 2.13
CA LEU A 23 21.41 -1.24 3.36
C LEU A 23 22.62 -0.31 3.17
N CYS A 24 23.39 -0.47 2.10
CA CYS A 24 24.44 0.48 1.72
C CYS A 24 23.91 1.89 1.38
N TYR A 25 22.61 2.03 1.07
CA TYR A 25 21.94 3.31 0.84
C TYR A 25 21.21 3.84 2.07
N GLN A 26 21.18 3.09 3.18
CA GLN A 26 20.42 3.48 4.36
C GLN A 26 21.16 4.55 5.15
N ASN A 27 20.52 5.68 5.37
CA ASN A 27 21.09 6.75 6.16
C ASN A 27 21.20 6.33 7.63
N PRO A 28 22.39 6.46 8.25
CA PRO A 28 22.62 5.96 9.60
C PRO A 28 21.95 6.80 10.69
N VAL A 29 21.39 7.97 10.38
CA VAL A 29 20.69 8.82 11.35
C VAL A 29 19.19 8.62 11.23
N THR A 30 18.63 8.87 10.05
CA THR A 30 17.18 8.87 9.80
C THR A 30 16.62 7.50 9.51
N GLY A 31 17.45 6.54 9.05
CA GLY A 31 17.01 5.24 8.55
C GLY A 31 16.43 5.27 7.14
N LEU A 32 16.30 6.44 6.50
CA LEU A 32 15.77 6.57 5.14
C LEU A 32 16.77 6.01 4.11
N LEU A 33 16.25 5.41 3.06
CA LEU A 33 16.99 4.97 1.87
C LEU A 33 16.95 6.07 0.81
N SER A 34 18.12 6.45 0.29
CA SER A 34 18.18 7.28 -0.90
C SER A 34 17.92 6.48 -2.17
N ALA A 35 17.34 7.10 -3.19
CA ALA A 35 17.08 6.44 -4.47
C ALA A 35 18.37 6.00 -5.19
N SER A 36 19.50 6.68 -4.97
CA SER A 36 20.86 6.23 -5.33
C SER A 36 21.90 7.06 -4.57
N HIS A 37 23.19 6.88 -4.87
CA HIS A 37 24.25 7.75 -4.35
C HIS A 37 24.16 9.19 -4.90
N ASP A 38 23.74 9.32 -6.16
CA ASP A 38 23.60 10.62 -6.84
C ASP A 38 22.28 11.31 -6.52
N GLN A 39 21.19 10.53 -6.40
CA GLN A 39 19.87 11.04 -6.06
C GLN A 39 19.56 10.73 -4.60
N LYS A 40 19.84 11.73 -3.76
CA LYS A 40 19.80 11.62 -2.30
C LYS A 40 18.41 11.79 -1.69
N ASP A 41 17.37 11.85 -2.50
CA ASP A 41 15.99 11.97 -2.03
C ASP A 41 15.42 10.58 -1.71
N ALA A 42 14.57 10.52 -0.68
CA ALA A 42 13.89 9.33 -0.19
C ALA A 42 12.41 9.40 -0.54
N TRP A 43 11.96 8.60 -1.51
CA TRP A 43 10.55 8.42 -1.82
C TRP A 43 9.90 7.47 -0.82
N VAL A 44 8.69 7.81 -0.35
CA VAL A 44 7.95 6.99 0.62
C VAL A 44 7.74 5.57 0.11
N ARG A 45 7.21 5.43 -1.11
CA ARG A 45 6.91 4.13 -1.74
C ARG A 45 8.16 3.27 -1.89
N ASP A 46 9.20 3.83 -2.49
CA ASP A 46 10.48 3.14 -2.71
C ASP A 46 11.11 2.69 -1.40
N ASN A 47 11.08 3.53 -0.36
CA ASN A 47 11.61 3.18 0.96
C ASN A 47 10.89 1.97 1.57
N ILE A 48 9.55 1.95 1.50
CA ILE A 48 8.75 0.86 2.04
C ILE A 48 8.97 -0.42 1.26
N TYR A 49 8.90 -0.40 -0.08
CA TYR A 49 9.16 -1.59 -0.87
C TYR A 49 10.60 -2.10 -0.70
N SER A 50 11.57 -1.21 -0.62
CA SER A 50 12.99 -1.58 -0.48
C SER A 50 13.30 -2.23 0.87
N ILE A 51 12.60 -1.84 1.94
CA ILE A 51 12.85 -2.41 3.27
C ILE A 51 12.21 -3.80 3.44
N LEU A 52 11.32 -4.24 2.53
CA LEU A 52 10.65 -5.54 2.65
C LEU A 52 11.62 -6.72 2.60
N ALA A 53 12.68 -6.66 1.80
CA ALA A 53 13.73 -7.69 1.80
C ALA A 53 14.46 -7.77 3.15
N VAL A 54 14.72 -6.62 3.78
CA VAL A 54 15.37 -6.55 5.11
C VAL A 54 14.43 -7.12 6.17
N TRP A 55 13.14 -6.78 6.11
CA TRP A 55 12.11 -7.33 7.00
C TRP A 55 11.96 -8.85 6.82
N GLY A 56 11.77 -9.32 5.59
CA GLY A 56 11.67 -10.73 5.27
C GLY A 56 12.92 -11.51 5.69
N LEU A 57 14.11 -10.98 5.44
CA LEU A 57 15.35 -11.62 5.87
C LEU A 57 15.47 -11.67 7.41
N GLY A 58 15.08 -10.60 8.11
CA GLY A 58 15.03 -10.56 9.57
C GLY A 58 14.10 -11.64 10.13
N MET A 59 12.91 -11.79 9.55
CA MET A 59 11.96 -12.86 9.90
C MET A 59 12.52 -14.25 9.61
N ALA A 60 13.17 -14.43 8.45
CA ALA A 60 13.80 -15.70 8.08
C ALA A 60 14.89 -16.10 9.08
N TYR A 61 15.75 -15.16 9.50
CA TYR A 61 16.71 -15.42 10.57
C TYR A 61 16.02 -15.74 11.89
N ARG A 62 14.99 -14.98 12.29
CA ARG A 62 14.25 -15.20 13.53
C ARG A 62 13.67 -16.61 13.61
N LYS A 63 13.11 -17.11 12.50
CA LYS A 63 12.52 -18.46 12.38
C LYS A 63 13.57 -19.57 12.37
N ASN A 64 14.71 -19.35 11.71
CA ASN A 64 15.75 -20.36 11.50
C ASN A 64 16.96 -20.19 12.47
N ALA A 65 16.82 -19.42 13.55
CA ALA A 65 17.92 -19.09 14.44
C ALA A 65 18.34 -20.30 15.30
N ASP A 66 19.41 -20.98 14.86
CA ASP A 66 20.04 -22.09 15.60
C ASP A 66 21.09 -21.60 16.61
N ARG A 67 21.61 -20.38 16.42
CA ARG A 67 22.71 -19.79 17.21
C ARG A 67 22.38 -18.37 17.65
N ASP A 68 23.08 -17.92 18.70
CA ASP A 68 22.94 -16.54 19.19
C ASP A 68 23.37 -15.50 18.15
N GLU A 69 24.35 -15.83 17.29
CA GLU A 69 24.73 -14.99 16.13
C GLU A 69 23.56 -14.74 15.17
N ASP A 70 22.75 -15.77 14.90
CA ASP A 70 21.64 -15.67 13.95
C ASP A 70 20.49 -14.83 14.55
N LYS A 71 20.28 -14.92 15.87
CA LYS A 71 19.37 -14.03 16.62
C LYS A 71 19.85 -12.58 16.61
N ALA A 72 21.15 -12.35 16.77
CA ALA A 72 21.74 -11.02 16.72
C ALA A 72 21.54 -10.38 15.33
N LYS A 73 21.77 -11.14 14.26
CA LYS A 73 21.50 -10.70 12.87
C LYS A 73 20.03 -10.38 12.64
N ALA A 74 19.12 -11.24 13.10
CA ALA A 74 17.68 -10.97 13.02
C ALA A 74 17.35 -9.63 13.69
N TYR A 75 17.84 -9.41 14.91
CA TYR A 75 17.62 -8.18 15.65
C TYR A 75 18.15 -6.95 14.91
N GLU A 76 19.38 -6.99 14.39
CA GLU A 76 19.98 -5.88 13.65
C GLU A 76 19.17 -5.53 12.39
N LEU A 77 18.78 -6.53 11.59
CA LEU A 77 17.94 -6.32 10.41
C LEU A 77 16.61 -5.70 10.78
N GLU A 78 15.94 -6.21 11.80
CA GLU A 78 14.66 -5.67 12.29
C GLU A 78 14.80 -4.23 12.80
N GLN A 79 15.90 -3.89 13.49
CA GLN A 79 16.14 -2.50 13.89
C GLN A 79 16.35 -1.58 12.69
N ASN A 80 16.97 -2.05 11.60
CA ASN A 80 17.05 -1.28 10.36
C ASN A 80 15.66 -1.02 9.75
N VAL A 81 14.75 -2.01 9.82
CA VAL A 81 13.34 -1.83 9.40
C VAL A 81 12.63 -0.79 10.26
N VAL A 82 12.70 -0.95 11.59
CA VAL A 82 12.08 -0.01 12.54
C VAL A 82 12.60 1.41 12.31
N LYS A 83 13.91 1.56 12.11
CA LYS A 83 14.52 2.87 11.90
C LYS A 83 14.01 3.55 10.63
N LEU A 84 13.90 2.82 9.51
CA LEU A 84 13.35 3.37 8.27
C LEU A 84 11.89 3.79 8.42
N MET A 85 11.04 2.92 8.97
CA MET A 85 9.61 3.21 9.15
C MET A 85 9.41 4.41 10.09
N ARG A 86 10.23 4.53 11.14
CA ARG A 86 10.24 5.71 12.02
C ARG A 86 10.78 6.97 11.33
N GLY A 87 11.75 6.83 10.44
CA GLY A 87 12.22 7.93 9.59
C GLY A 87 11.09 8.50 8.73
N LEU A 88 10.32 7.63 8.07
CA LEU A 88 9.14 8.04 7.29
C LEU A 88 8.05 8.68 8.17
N LEU A 89 7.78 8.08 9.34
CA LEU A 89 6.85 8.67 10.31
C LEU A 89 7.29 10.09 10.71
N GLN A 90 8.58 10.29 10.97
CA GLN A 90 9.13 11.61 11.30
C GLN A 90 8.96 12.61 10.15
N CYS A 91 9.19 12.19 8.89
CA CYS A 91 8.95 13.03 7.71
C CYS A 91 7.48 13.47 7.61
N MET A 92 6.54 12.55 7.83
CA MET A 92 5.10 12.85 7.77
C MET A 92 4.66 13.72 8.94
N MET A 93 5.13 13.45 10.17
CA MET A 93 4.79 14.23 11.36
C MET A 93 5.31 15.67 11.30
N ARG A 94 6.43 15.93 10.62
CA ARG A 94 6.91 17.29 10.34
C ARG A 94 5.94 18.11 9.47
N GLN A 95 5.06 17.44 8.75
CA GLN A 95 4.02 18.04 7.92
C GLN A 95 2.62 17.89 8.54
N VAL A 96 2.53 17.83 9.88
CA VAL A 96 1.25 17.67 10.58
C VAL A 96 0.19 18.71 10.19
N ASP A 97 0.59 19.95 9.92
CA ASP A 97 -0.32 21.02 9.50
C ASP A 97 -0.96 20.70 8.12
N LYS A 98 -0.23 20.03 7.22
CA LYS A 98 -0.76 19.55 5.94
C LYS A 98 -1.78 18.44 6.15
N VAL A 99 -1.49 17.46 7.01
CA VAL A 99 -2.44 16.39 7.38
C VAL A 99 -3.73 16.99 7.94
N GLU A 100 -3.62 17.96 8.85
CA GLU A 100 -4.78 18.65 9.41
C GLU A 100 -5.61 19.33 8.32
N LYS A 101 -4.97 20.08 7.42
CA LYS A 101 -5.65 20.82 6.35
C LYS A 101 -6.27 19.91 5.29
N PHE A 102 -5.56 18.87 4.85
CA PHE A 102 -5.99 17.97 3.79
C PHE A 102 -7.28 17.21 4.13
N LYS A 103 -7.48 16.84 5.40
CA LYS A 103 -8.74 16.22 5.87
C LYS A 103 -9.98 17.06 5.51
N HIS A 104 -9.83 18.37 5.34
CA HIS A 104 -10.90 19.26 4.93
C HIS A 104 -10.88 19.58 3.44
N THR A 105 -9.71 19.89 2.90
CA THR A 105 -9.61 20.44 1.54
C THR A 105 -9.50 19.39 0.45
N GLN A 106 -8.88 18.23 0.73
CA GLN A 106 -8.53 17.20 -0.26
C GLN A 106 -7.78 17.78 -1.48
N SER A 107 -7.09 18.91 -1.31
CA SER A 107 -6.39 19.62 -2.37
C SER A 107 -4.96 19.09 -2.53
N THR A 108 -4.47 19.04 -3.77
CA THR A 108 -3.08 18.67 -4.09
C THR A 108 -2.05 19.52 -3.32
N LYS A 109 -2.32 20.82 -3.13
CA LYS A 109 -1.42 21.75 -2.42
C LYS A 109 -1.30 21.48 -0.92
N ASP A 110 -2.33 20.88 -0.34
CA ASP A 110 -2.40 20.60 1.09
C ASP A 110 -1.94 19.18 1.42
N SER A 111 -1.57 18.40 0.39
CA SER A 111 -1.12 17.01 0.56
C SER A 111 0.26 16.90 1.20
N LEU A 112 0.52 15.74 1.80
CA LEU A 112 1.86 15.33 2.21
C LEU A 112 2.77 15.20 0.99
N HIS A 113 4.03 15.58 1.16
CA HIS A 113 5.04 15.31 0.14
C HIS A 113 5.31 13.82 -0.03
N ALA A 114 5.59 13.38 -1.25
CA ALA A 114 5.88 11.98 -1.55
C ALA A 114 7.37 11.61 -1.37
N LYS A 115 8.24 12.63 -1.27
CA LYS A 115 9.70 12.48 -1.18
C LYS A 115 10.33 13.47 -0.20
N TYR A 116 11.43 13.04 0.42
CA TYR A 116 12.10 13.77 1.50
C TYR A 116 13.61 13.79 1.35
N ASN A 117 14.26 14.74 2.00
CA ASN A 117 15.70 14.74 2.13
C ASN A 117 16.11 13.60 3.08
N THR A 118 16.93 12.68 2.60
CA THR A 118 17.32 11.49 3.36
C THR A 118 18.06 11.84 4.67
N ALA A 119 18.83 12.92 4.72
CA ALA A 119 19.60 13.27 5.91
C ALA A 119 18.82 14.11 6.94
N THR A 120 17.88 14.94 6.47
CA THR A 120 17.21 15.93 7.33
C THR A 120 15.73 15.67 7.58
N CYS A 121 15.10 14.75 6.84
CA CYS A 121 13.65 14.51 6.85
C CYS A 121 12.81 15.73 6.40
N SER A 122 13.41 16.70 5.71
CA SER A 122 12.73 17.89 5.20
C SER A 122 12.18 17.67 3.80
N THR A 123 11.21 18.51 3.40
CA THR A 123 10.74 18.61 2.02
C THR A 123 11.88 19.05 1.10
N VAL A 124 11.92 18.52 -0.14
CA VAL A 124 13.03 18.77 -1.10
C VAL A 124 12.64 19.67 -2.26
N VAL A 125 11.34 19.85 -2.50
CA VAL A 125 10.77 20.69 -3.55
C VAL A 125 9.51 21.39 -3.00
N GLY A 126 9.02 22.42 -3.69
CA GLY A 126 7.79 23.14 -3.33
C GLY A 126 6.51 22.30 -3.50
N ASP A 127 5.40 22.79 -2.95
CA ASP A 127 4.09 22.13 -2.96
C ASP A 127 3.48 21.96 -4.36
N ASP A 128 3.87 22.83 -5.30
CA ASP A 128 3.40 22.90 -6.69
C ASP A 128 4.42 22.41 -7.71
N GLN A 129 5.60 21.98 -7.26
CA GLN A 129 6.73 21.60 -8.12
C GLN A 129 6.80 20.10 -8.41
N TRP A 130 5.91 19.29 -7.82
CA TRP A 130 5.91 17.84 -7.96
C TRP A 130 4.51 17.25 -7.75
N GLY A 131 4.26 16.07 -8.32
CA GLY A 131 3.06 15.29 -8.09
C GLY A 131 3.02 14.66 -6.69
N HIS A 132 2.92 15.50 -5.64
CA HIS A 132 3.03 15.08 -4.24
C HIS A 132 1.84 14.28 -3.73
N LEU A 133 0.63 14.61 -4.16
CA LEU A 133 -0.57 13.89 -3.74
C LEU A 133 -0.52 12.47 -4.32
N GLN A 134 -0.01 11.54 -3.51
CA GLN A 134 0.12 10.12 -3.79
C GLN A 134 -0.54 9.36 -2.65
N VAL A 135 -1.83 9.04 -2.83
CA VAL A 135 -2.63 8.37 -1.81
C VAL A 135 -2.13 6.93 -1.62
N ASP A 136 -1.66 6.29 -2.70
CA ASP A 136 -1.01 4.98 -2.67
C ASP A 136 0.18 4.95 -1.69
N ALA A 137 1.06 5.95 -1.72
CA ALA A 137 2.28 5.94 -0.90
C ALA A 137 1.98 6.05 0.60
N THR A 138 1.03 6.92 0.99
CA THR A 138 0.59 7.04 2.39
C THR A 138 -0.14 5.79 2.85
N SER A 139 -0.95 5.20 1.97
CA SER A 139 -1.67 3.96 2.26
C SER A 139 -0.72 2.77 2.40
N LEU A 140 0.30 2.66 1.55
CA LEU A 140 1.34 1.64 1.63
C LEU A 140 2.09 1.73 2.95
N PHE A 141 2.38 2.94 3.44
CA PHE A 141 2.99 3.15 4.75
C PHE A 141 2.11 2.59 5.87
N LEU A 142 0.81 2.87 5.85
CA LEU A 142 -0.14 2.37 6.86
C LEU A 142 -0.34 0.86 6.77
N LEU A 143 -0.41 0.29 5.56
CA LEU A 143 -0.50 -1.15 5.33
C LEU A 143 0.71 -1.87 5.94
N PHE A 144 1.93 -1.43 5.64
CA PHE A 144 3.13 -2.07 6.17
C PHE A 144 3.42 -1.72 7.63
N LEU A 145 2.99 -0.56 8.13
CA LEU A 145 2.96 -0.29 9.56
C LEU A 145 2.11 -1.36 10.28
N ALA A 146 0.95 -1.68 9.73
CA ALA A 146 0.05 -2.68 10.29
C ALA A 146 0.66 -4.09 10.23
N GLN A 147 1.11 -4.53 9.04
CA GLN A 147 1.73 -5.86 8.85
C GLN A 147 2.98 -6.04 9.74
N MET A 148 3.87 -5.04 9.78
CA MET A 148 5.09 -5.10 10.60
C MET A 148 4.78 -5.09 12.10
N THR A 149 3.79 -4.30 12.55
CA THR A 149 3.34 -4.31 13.95
C THR A 149 2.76 -5.67 14.33
N ALA A 150 1.94 -6.27 13.46
CA ALA A 150 1.39 -7.61 13.65
C ALA A 150 2.46 -8.71 13.67
N SER A 151 3.59 -8.51 12.95
CA SER A 151 4.76 -9.39 13.00
C SER A 151 5.62 -9.22 14.28
N GLY A 152 5.25 -8.29 15.16
CA GLY A 152 5.91 -8.03 16.44
C GLY A 152 6.94 -6.89 16.42
N LEU A 153 7.09 -6.16 15.32
CA LEU A 153 7.95 -4.97 15.30
C LEU A 153 7.29 -3.81 16.06
N ARG A 154 8.12 -3.07 16.81
CA ARG A 154 7.70 -1.91 17.59
C ARG A 154 8.08 -0.65 16.81
N ILE A 155 7.11 -0.04 16.13
CA ILE A 155 7.36 1.13 15.28
C ILE A 155 6.82 2.41 15.92
N VAL A 156 5.64 2.36 16.54
CA VAL A 156 4.99 3.50 17.21
C VAL A 156 5.28 3.44 18.72
N PHE A 157 5.72 4.54 19.29
CA PHE A 157 6.24 4.62 20.66
C PHE A 157 5.43 5.52 21.59
N THR A 158 4.66 6.48 21.06
CA THR A 158 3.92 7.43 21.90
C THR A 158 2.46 7.58 21.47
N LEU A 159 1.61 8.01 22.40
CA LEU A 159 0.20 8.31 22.09
C LEU A 159 0.05 9.52 21.15
N ASP A 160 1.05 10.40 21.09
CA ASP A 160 1.09 11.48 20.10
C ASP A 160 1.27 10.92 18.68
N GLU A 161 2.18 9.95 18.51
CA GLU A 161 2.36 9.21 17.26
C GLU A 161 1.09 8.39 16.91
N VAL A 162 0.45 7.71 17.87
CA VAL A 162 -0.85 7.02 17.65
C VAL A 162 -1.90 8.00 17.12
N ALA A 163 -2.05 9.17 17.75
CA ALA A 163 -3.02 10.16 17.30
C ALA A 163 -2.70 10.65 15.88
N PHE A 164 -1.43 10.81 15.54
CA PHE A 164 -1.00 11.14 14.19
C PHE A 164 -1.38 10.05 13.17
N ILE A 165 -1.12 8.77 13.48
CA ILE A 165 -1.52 7.64 12.63
C ILE A 165 -3.04 7.59 12.43
N GLN A 166 -3.82 7.82 13.49
CA GLN A 166 -5.27 7.92 13.38
C GLN A 166 -5.73 9.05 12.45
N ASN A 167 -4.96 10.15 12.34
CA ASN A 167 -5.25 11.21 11.37
C ASN A 167 -4.79 10.87 9.95
N LEU A 168 -3.76 10.03 9.76
CA LEU A 168 -3.43 9.47 8.46
C LEU A 168 -4.53 8.54 7.94
N VAL A 169 -5.23 7.81 8.82
CA VAL A 169 -6.44 7.08 8.44
C VAL A 169 -7.49 8.04 7.87
N PHE A 170 -7.75 9.17 8.53
CA PHE A 170 -8.70 10.18 8.02
C PHE A 170 -8.20 10.90 6.77
N TYR A 171 -6.88 10.91 6.54
CA TYR A 171 -6.27 11.43 5.32
C TYR A 171 -6.60 10.52 4.12
N ILE A 172 -6.53 9.19 4.30
CA ILE A 172 -6.79 8.22 3.22
C ILE A 172 -8.25 7.74 3.13
N GLU A 173 -9.11 7.97 4.15
CA GLU A 173 -10.49 7.45 4.16
C GLU A 173 -11.34 7.92 2.95
N ALA A 174 -10.97 9.05 2.33
CA ALA A 174 -11.66 9.60 1.17
C ALA A 174 -11.08 9.12 -0.18
N ALA A 175 -10.17 8.15 -0.22
CA ALA A 175 -9.45 7.74 -1.42
C ALA A 175 -10.34 7.42 -2.62
N TYR A 176 -11.54 6.84 -2.40
CA TYR A 176 -12.52 6.50 -3.44
C TYR A 176 -13.02 7.70 -4.29
N LYS A 177 -12.74 8.94 -3.87
CA LYS A 177 -13.13 10.16 -4.59
C LYS A 177 -12.02 11.21 -4.70
N VAL A 178 -10.81 10.90 -4.21
CA VAL A 178 -9.67 11.82 -4.27
C VAL A 178 -8.86 11.48 -5.50
N ALA A 179 -8.85 12.40 -6.48
CA ALA A 179 -7.95 12.33 -7.61
C ALA A 179 -6.51 12.63 -7.16
N ASP A 180 -5.56 11.81 -7.58
CA ASP A 180 -4.16 11.89 -7.17
C ASP A 180 -3.20 11.71 -8.37
N TYR A 181 -1.89 11.80 -8.11
CA TYR A 181 -0.87 11.62 -9.15
C TYR A 181 -0.52 10.16 -9.44
N GLY A 182 -1.14 9.23 -8.70
CA GLY A 182 -0.89 7.80 -8.78
C GLY A 182 0.57 7.43 -8.49
N MET A 183 0.86 6.12 -8.60
CA MET A 183 2.17 5.60 -8.24
C MET A 183 3.30 5.98 -9.21
N TRP A 184 2.95 6.52 -10.38
CA TRP A 184 3.90 6.98 -11.38
C TRP A 184 4.14 8.48 -11.34
N GLU A 185 3.51 9.19 -10.39
CA GLU A 185 3.70 10.62 -10.12
C GLU A 185 3.24 11.55 -11.25
N ARG A 186 2.37 11.05 -12.15
CA ARG A 186 1.92 11.74 -13.38
C ARG A 186 0.48 12.21 -13.34
N GLY A 187 -0.34 11.58 -12.50
CA GLY A 187 -1.79 11.74 -12.56
C GLY A 187 -2.30 11.06 -13.80
N ASP A 188 -2.80 11.82 -14.76
CA ASP A 188 -3.32 11.33 -16.01
C ASP A 188 -2.23 10.81 -16.99
N LYS A 189 -2.67 10.03 -17.98
CA LYS A 189 -1.80 9.44 -19.01
C LYS A 189 -1.02 10.49 -19.80
N THR A 190 -1.56 11.69 -19.99
CA THR A 190 -0.88 12.78 -20.73
C THR A 190 0.23 13.43 -19.92
N ASN A 191 0.35 13.13 -18.62
CA ASN A 191 1.37 13.69 -17.74
C ASN A 191 1.39 15.22 -17.81
N GLN A 192 0.22 15.87 -17.73
CA GLN A 192 0.09 17.34 -17.73
C GLN A 192 -0.08 17.92 -16.33
N GLY A 193 0.24 17.13 -15.30
CA GLY A 193 0.05 17.53 -13.91
C GLY A 193 -1.41 17.49 -13.46
N ILE A 194 -2.27 16.77 -14.19
CA ILE A 194 -3.70 16.63 -13.90
C ILE A 194 -3.90 15.36 -13.06
N PRO A 195 -4.33 15.47 -11.79
CA PRO A 195 -4.63 14.30 -10.98
C PRO A 195 -5.88 13.59 -11.50
N GLU A 196 -5.93 12.26 -11.33
CA GLU A 196 -7.10 11.45 -11.66
C GLU A 196 -7.34 10.39 -10.59
N LEU A 197 -8.53 9.77 -10.60
CA LEU A 197 -8.81 8.67 -9.69
C LEU A 197 -8.06 7.43 -10.19
N ASN A 198 -6.99 7.04 -9.48
CA ASN A 198 -6.19 5.86 -9.80
C ASN A 198 -6.65 4.65 -8.97
N ALA A 199 -7.00 3.55 -9.64
CA ALA A 199 -7.45 2.33 -8.98
C ALA A 199 -6.38 1.74 -8.05
N SER A 200 -5.10 1.85 -8.39
CA SER A 200 -3.98 1.42 -7.51
C SER A 200 -3.97 2.18 -6.18
N SER A 201 -4.24 3.50 -6.20
CA SER A 201 -4.37 4.31 -4.99
C SER A 201 -5.60 3.92 -4.16
N VAL A 202 -6.76 3.72 -4.80
CA VAL A 202 -7.99 3.28 -4.11
C VAL A 202 -7.81 1.89 -3.49
N GLY A 203 -7.20 0.95 -4.22
CA GLY A 203 -6.95 -0.41 -3.75
C GLY A 203 -5.97 -0.46 -2.59
N MET A 204 -4.88 0.30 -2.67
CA MET A 204 -3.92 0.40 -1.58
C MET A 204 -4.55 1.05 -0.34
N ALA A 205 -5.37 2.08 -0.51
CA ALA A 205 -6.11 2.72 0.59
C ALA A 205 -7.10 1.77 1.25
N LYS A 206 -7.92 1.05 0.46
CA LYS A 206 -8.81 -0.01 0.99
C LYS A 206 -8.02 -0.99 1.85
N ALA A 207 -6.90 -1.49 1.33
CA ALA A 207 -6.10 -2.46 2.02
C ALA A 207 -5.48 -1.93 3.33
N ALA A 208 -5.00 -0.69 3.31
CA ALA A 208 -4.47 -0.04 4.50
C ALA A 208 -5.54 0.18 5.57
N LEU A 209 -6.74 0.64 5.16
CA LEU A 209 -7.89 0.85 6.03
C LEU A 209 -8.32 -0.44 6.72
N GLU A 210 -8.47 -1.53 5.96
CA GLU A 210 -8.80 -2.85 6.51
C GLU A 210 -7.67 -3.41 7.41
N ALA A 211 -6.41 -3.23 7.03
CA ALA A 211 -5.28 -3.78 7.79
C ALA A 211 -5.07 -3.10 9.15
N ILE A 212 -5.33 -1.80 9.24
CA ILE A 212 -5.06 -1.01 10.45
C ILE A 212 -6.27 -0.94 11.38
N ASP A 213 -7.46 -1.31 10.93
CA ASP A 213 -8.67 -1.28 11.76
C ASP A 213 -8.52 -2.23 12.96
N GLU A 214 -8.90 -1.72 14.14
CA GLU A 214 -8.80 -2.41 15.42
C GLU A 214 -7.37 -2.86 15.83
N LEU A 215 -6.34 -2.47 15.09
CA LEU A 215 -4.96 -2.79 15.41
C LEU A 215 -4.44 -1.92 16.56
N ASP A 216 -3.83 -2.56 17.55
CA ASP A 216 -3.07 -1.89 18.60
C ASP A 216 -1.64 -1.57 18.13
N LEU A 217 -1.33 -0.28 17.96
CA LEU A 217 -0.04 0.17 17.46
C LEU A 217 1.14 -0.05 18.42
N PHE A 218 0.86 -0.37 19.70
CA PHE A 218 1.88 -0.79 20.65
C PHE A 218 2.03 -2.32 20.72
N GLY A 219 1.33 -3.04 19.85
CA GLY A 219 1.31 -4.50 19.82
C GLY A 219 0.79 -5.07 21.15
N ALA A 220 1.46 -6.12 21.64
CA ALA A 220 1.07 -6.81 22.88
C ALA A 220 1.13 -5.96 24.15
N HIS A 221 1.72 -4.76 24.10
CA HIS A 221 1.90 -3.87 25.26
C HIS A 221 0.91 -2.69 25.29
N GLY A 222 0.00 -2.61 24.33
CA GLY A 222 -0.92 -1.49 24.22
C GLY A 222 -2.21 -1.62 25.03
N GLY A 223 -3.17 -0.77 24.70
CA GLY A 223 -4.52 -0.83 25.21
C GLY A 223 -5.47 0.05 24.40
N ARG A 224 -6.67 0.29 24.92
CA ARG A 224 -7.76 1.01 24.21
C ARG A 224 -7.39 2.40 23.63
N LYS A 225 -6.29 3.01 24.07
CA LYS A 225 -5.82 4.32 23.58
C LYS A 225 -4.86 4.22 22.39
N SER A 226 -4.25 3.07 22.15
CA SER A 226 -3.31 2.81 21.05
C SER A 226 -3.94 2.03 19.89
N VAL A 227 -5.22 1.67 20.02
CA VAL A 227 -6.04 1.04 18.98
C VAL A 227 -6.48 2.07 17.95
N ILE A 228 -6.32 1.75 16.68
CA ILE A 228 -6.81 2.54 15.55
C ILE A 228 -8.22 2.10 15.16
N HIS A 229 -9.04 3.05 14.73
CA HIS A 229 -10.41 2.81 14.32
C HIS A 229 -10.67 3.35 12.91
N VAL A 230 -11.32 2.54 12.10
CA VAL A 230 -11.73 2.85 10.74
C VAL A 230 -13.26 2.76 10.64
N LEU A 231 -13.85 3.54 9.73
CA LEU A 231 -15.27 3.42 9.42
C LEU A 231 -15.47 2.41 8.29
N PRO A 232 -16.32 1.38 8.47
CA PRO A 232 -16.54 0.35 7.45
C PRO A 232 -17.16 0.92 6.17
N ASP A 233 -17.94 2.00 6.27
CA ASP A 233 -18.54 2.67 5.12
C ASP A 233 -17.48 3.15 4.11
N GLU A 234 -16.34 3.65 4.59
CA GLU A 234 -15.28 4.18 3.71
C GLU A 234 -14.52 3.04 2.99
N VAL A 235 -14.39 1.88 3.64
CA VAL A 235 -13.85 0.65 3.03
C VAL A 235 -14.78 0.16 1.92
N GLU A 236 -16.09 0.12 2.18
CA GLU A 236 -17.10 -0.32 1.20
C GLU A 236 -17.18 0.62 0.00
N HIS A 237 -17.04 1.94 0.21
CA HIS A 237 -16.93 2.88 -0.90
C HIS A 237 -15.72 2.59 -1.79
N CYS A 238 -14.57 2.28 -1.21
CA CYS A 238 -13.39 1.88 -1.99
C CYS A 238 -13.64 0.56 -2.75
N GLN A 239 -14.27 -0.44 -2.10
CA GLN A 239 -14.64 -1.70 -2.74
C GLN A 239 -15.55 -1.50 -3.96
N SER A 240 -16.60 -0.69 -3.81
CA SER A 240 -17.54 -0.40 -4.90
C SER A 240 -16.86 0.29 -6.08
N ILE A 241 -15.93 1.22 -5.81
CA ILE A 241 -15.16 1.89 -6.87
C ILE A 241 -14.25 0.88 -7.59
N LEU A 242 -13.52 0.04 -6.86
CA LEU A 242 -12.65 -0.97 -7.46
C LEU A 242 -13.42 -1.95 -8.36
N PHE A 243 -14.57 -2.42 -7.88
CA PHE A 243 -15.44 -3.31 -8.66
C PHE A 243 -15.90 -2.68 -9.97
N SER A 244 -16.16 -1.37 -9.97
CA SER A 244 -16.59 -0.63 -11.16
C SER A 244 -15.45 -0.23 -12.11
N MET A 245 -14.25 -0.03 -11.59
CA MET A 245 -13.11 0.46 -12.37
C MET A 245 -12.34 -0.68 -13.04
N LEU A 246 -12.04 -1.75 -12.31
CA LEU A 246 -11.16 -2.80 -12.81
C LEU A 246 -11.79 -3.53 -14.02
N PRO A 247 -10.98 -3.94 -15.02
CA PRO A 247 -9.51 -3.91 -15.05
C PRO A 247 -8.90 -2.55 -15.43
N ARG A 248 -9.71 -1.52 -15.68
CA ARG A 248 -9.21 -0.18 -16.03
C ARG A 248 -8.53 0.48 -14.82
N ALA A 249 -7.39 1.10 -15.04
CA ALA A 249 -6.62 1.74 -13.97
C ALA A 249 -7.12 3.14 -13.61
N SER A 250 -7.60 3.91 -14.59
CA SER A 250 -8.14 5.26 -14.39
C SER A 250 -8.95 5.70 -15.61
N THR A 251 -9.48 6.93 -15.62
CA THR A 251 -10.20 7.47 -16.79
C THR A 251 -9.34 7.46 -18.05
N SER A 252 -8.05 7.82 -17.94
CA SER A 252 -7.14 7.94 -19.08
C SER A 252 -6.27 6.70 -19.33
N LYS A 253 -6.10 5.81 -18.34
CA LYS A 253 -5.31 4.58 -18.46
C LYS A 253 -6.19 3.35 -18.55
N GLU A 254 -6.20 2.75 -19.73
CA GLU A 254 -7.00 1.56 -20.07
C GLU A 254 -6.60 0.34 -19.25
N ILE A 255 -5.32 0.24 -18.89
CA ILE A 255 -4.72 -0.79 -18.04
C ILE A 255 -3.41 -0.23 -17.46
N ASP A 256 -2.99 -0.71 -16.30
CA ASP A 256 -1.72 -0.34 -15.65
C ASP A 256 -1.16 -1.53 -14.87
N ALA A 257 0.13 -1.83 -15.01
CA ALA A 257 0.79 -2.96 -14.34
C ALA A 257 0.89 -2.76 -12.83
N GLY A 258 0.79 -1.51 -12.35
CA GLY A 258 0.67 -1.16 -10.93
C GLY A 258 -0.55 -1.79 -10.25
N LEU A 259 -1.57 -2.20 -11.00
CA LEU A 259 -2.73 -2.93 -10.46
C LEU A 259 -2.34 -4.29 -9.87
N LEU A 260 -1.20 -4.89 -10.26
CA LEU A 260 -0.67 -6.10 -9.62
C LEU A 260 -0.52 -5.93 -8.10
N SER A 261 -0.14 -4.73 -7.65
CA SER A 261 0.05 -4.44 -6.22
C SER A 261 -1.26 -4.45 -5.42
N ILE A 262 -2.43 -4.36 -6.08
CA ILE A 262 -3.73 -4.35 -5.41
C ILE A 262 -4.54 -5.63 -5.62
N ILE A 263 -4.37 -6.34 -6.74
CA ILE A 263 -5.05 -7.61 -6.97
C ILE A 263 -4.31 -8.79 -6.30
N SER A 264 -3.02 -8.60 -5.98
CA SER A 264 -2.15 -9.58 -5.33
C SER A 264 -1.36 -8.92 -4.19
N PHE A 265 -0.20 -9.49 -3.84
CA PHE A 265 0.69 -8.91 -2.83
C PHE A 265 1.15 -7.49 -3.25
N PRO A 266 1.15 -6.52 -2.33
CA PRO A 266 0.88 -6.65 -0.90
C PRO A 266 -0.58 -6.41 -0.47
N ALA A 267 -1.42 -5.83 -1.32
CA ALA A 267 -2.68 -5.27 -0.85
C ALA A 267 -3.83 -6.29 -0.80
N PHE A 268 -3.92 -7.24 -1.74
CA PHE A 268 -5.06 -8.18 -1.85
C PHE A 268 -6.42 -7.49 -1.69
N ALA A 269 -6.58 -6.32 -2.30
CA ALA A 269 -7.70 -5.41 -2.06
C ALA A 269 -8.99 -5.86 -2.75
N VAL A 270 -8.88 -6.65 -3.83
CA VAL A 270 -10.02 -7.08 -4.65
C VAL A 270 -10.54 -8.43 -4.14
N GLU A 271 -11.83 -8.48 -3.87
CA GLU A 271 -12.49 -9.65 -3.27
C GLU A 271 -13.10 -10.61 -4.29
N ASP A 272 -13.32 -10.15 -5.53
CA ASP A 272 -13.83 -10.98 -6.63
C ASP A 272 -12.67 -11.64 -7.39
N MET A 273 -12.55 -12.97 -7.26
CA MET A 273 -11.51 -13.74 -7.94
C MET A 273 -11.60 -13.67 -9.47
N ASN A 274 -12.80 -13.54 -10.05
CA ASN A 274 -12.93 -13.37 -11.49
C ASN A 274 -12.34 -12.03 -11.92
N LEU A 275 -12.60 -10.96 -11.15
CA LEU A 275 -12.05 -9.63 -11.43
C LEU A 275 -10.53 -9.60 -11.27
N VAL A 276 -9.98 -10.30 -10.26
CA VAL A 276 -8.53 -10.52 -10.10
C VAL A 276 -7.95 -11.18 -11.35
N ASN A 277 -8.53 -12.29 -11.80
CA ASN A 277 -8.05 -13.05 -12.96
C ASN A 277 -8.14 -12.26 -14.27
N VAL A 278 -9.27 -11.57 -14.51
CA VAL A 278 -9.44 -10.71 -15.69
C VAL A 278 -8.40 -9.59 -15.69
N THR A 279 -8.19 -8.93 -14.55
CA THR A 279 -7.19 -7.86 -14.44
C THR A 279 -5.77 -8.39 -14.67
N LYS A 280 -5.41 -9.52 -14.06
CA LYS A 280 -4.10 -10.15 -14.27
C LYS A 280 -3.87 -10.51 -15.75
N ASN A 281 -4.86 -11.11 -16.40
CA ASN A 281 -4.77 -11.51 -17.81
C ASN A 281 -4.68 -10.30 -18.75
N GLU A 282 -5.38 -9.21 -18.46
CA GLU A 282 -5.26 -7.95 -19.21
C GLU A 282 -3.86 -7.33 -19.08
N ILE A 283 -3.25 -7.38 -17.88
CA ILE A 283 -1.86 -6.93 -17.68
C ILE A 283 -0.90 -7.80 -18.48
N ILE A 284 -1.00 -9.13 -18.37
CA ILE A 284 -0.12 -10.05 -19.09
C ILE A 284 -0.27 -9.86 -20.60
N SER A 285 -1.50 -9.85 -21.12
CA SER A 285 -1.74 -9.77 -22.57
C SER A 285 -1.33 -8.44 -23.21
N LYS A 286 -1.48 -7.32 -22.49
CA LYS A 286 -1.25 -5.98 -23.06
C LYS A 286 0.06 -5.33 -22.67
N LEU A 287 0.62 -5.67 -21.51
CA LEU A 287 1.77 -4.96 -20.94
C LEU A 287 3.01 -5.82 -20.82
N GLN A 288 2.91 -7.15 -20.83
CA GLN A 288 4.10 -8.01 -20.76
C GLN A 288 4.94 -7.93 -22.03
N GLY A 289 6.25 -7.81 -21.86
CA GLY A 289 7.26 -7.91 -22.90
C GLY A 289 8.34 -8.94 -22.57
N ARG A 290 9.48 -8.85 -23.25
CA ARG A 290 10.60 -9.81 -23.13
C ARG A 290 11.53 -9.55 -21.94
N TYR A 291 11.34 -8.43 -21.22
CA TYR A 291 12.18 -7.95 -20.13
C TYR A 291 11.38 -7.48 -18.90
N GLY A 292 10.07 -7.71 -18.86
CA GLY A 292 9.19 -7.26 -17.78
C GLY A 292 7.80 -6.90 -18.30
N CYS A 293 7.15 -5.93 -17.63
CA CYS A 293 5.94 -5.29 -18.16
C CYS A 293 6.16 -3.78 -18.36
N CYS A 294 5.52 -3.20 -19.36
CA CYS A 294 5.35 -1.75 -19.43
C CYS A 294 4.46 -1.28 -18.28
N ARG A 295 4.66 -0.03 -17.79
CA ARG A 295 3.84 0.49 -16.69
C ARG A 295 2.39 0.65 -17.12
N PHE A 296 2.17 1.28 -18.27
CA PHE A 296 0.88 1.38 -18.96
C PHE A 296 1.15 1.66 -20.44
N LEU A 297 0.14 1.49 -21.30
CA LEU A 297 0.27 1.72 -22.74
C LEU A 297 0.60 3.19 -23.04
N ARG A 298 1.45 3.45 -24.03
CA ARG A 298 1.90 4.79 -24.46
C ARG A 298 2.60 5.58 -23.37
N ASP A 299 3.30 4.89 -22.49
CA ASP A 299 4.14 5.49 -21.48
C ASP A 299 5.51 5.89 -22.07
N GLY A 300 5.78 7.19 -22.11
CA GLY A 300 7.02 7.72 -22.67
C GLY A 300 8.24 7.65 -21.76
N TYR A 301 8.11 7.24 -20.50
CA TYR A 301 9.20 7.37 -19.53
C TYR A 301 10.47 6.62 -19.92
N LYS A 302 11.56 7.37 -20.05
CA LYS A 302 12.88 6.96 -20.53
C LYS A 302 12.88 6.29 -21.91
N THR A 303 11.80 6.45 -22.68
CA THR A 303 11.82 6.03 -24.08
C THR A 303 12.74 6.96 -24.88
N PRO A 304 13.35 6.50 -25.98
CA PRO A 304 14.22 7.35 -26.80
C PRO A 304 13.55 8.59 -27.41
N ARG A 305 12.22 8.65 -27.40
CA ARG A 305 11.43 9.76 -27.94
C ARG A 305 10.99 10.76 -26.87
N GLU A 306 11.16 10.45 -25.59
CA GLU A 306 10.86 11.39 -24.50
C GLU A 306 11.96 12.44 -24.40
N ASP A 307 11.57 13.72 -24.29
CA ASP A 307 12.52 14.77 -23.94
C ASP A 307 12.78 14.74 -22.42
N PRO A 308 14.03 14.44 -21.98
CA PRO A 308 14.36 14.30 -20.57
C PRO A 308 14.39 15.63 -19.81
N HIS A 309 14.30 16.79 -20.49
CA HIS A 309 14.41 18.12 -19.86
C HIS A 309 13.06 18.68 -19.40
N ARG A 310 11.96 17.99 -19.70
CA ARG A 310 10.58 18.46 -19.44
C ARG A 310 9.85 17.47 -18.56
N LEU A 311 9.12 18.02 -17.58
CA LEU A 311 8.32 17.21 -16.65
C LEU A 311 7.05 16.68 -17.31
N HIS A 312 6.47 17.43 -18.25
CA HIS A 312 5.16 17.17 -18.85
C HIS A 312 5.25 16.85 -20.34
N TYR A 313 4.31 16.04 -20.83
CA TYR A 313 4.24 15.69 -22.25
C TYR A 313 3.50 16.74 -23.08
N ASP A 314 3.83 16.74 -24.37
CA ASP A 314 3.11 17.50 -25.38
C ASP A 314 1.94 16.62 -25.83
N PRO A 315 0.75 17.18 -26.09
CA PRO A 315 -0.45 16.39 -26.40
C PRO A 315 -0.26 15.37 -27.54
N ALA A 316 0.64 15.64 -28.48
CA ALA A 316 0.90 14.79 -29.64
C ALA A 316 1.90 13.64 -29.38
N GLU A 317 2.65 13.67 -28.28
CA GLU A 317 3.75 12.72 -28.03
C GLU A 317 3.29 11.32 -27.66
N LEU A 318 2.11 11.15 -27.08
CA LEU A 318 1.62 9.83 -26.65
C LEU A 318 1.63 8.80 -27.79
N LYS A 319 1.37 9.23 -29.02
CA LYS A 319 1.41 8.33 -30.19
C LYS A 319 2.84 7.90 -30.54
N LEU A 320 3.84 8.73 -30.23
CA LEU A 320 5.25 8.40 -30.44
C LEU A 320 5.73 7.32 -29.46
N PHE A 321 5.14 7.20 -28.28
CA PHE A 321 5.56 6.21 -27.30
C PHE A 321 4.98 4.81 -27.53
N GLU A 322 3.99 4.70 -28.41
CA GLU A 322 3.34 3.42 -28.70
C GLU A 322 4.33 2.38 -29.25
N ASN A 323 4.33 1.19 -28.65
CA ASN A 323 5.18 0.04 -28.96
C ASN A 323 6.67 0.21 -28.61
N ILE A 324 7.09 1.35 -28.04
CA ILE A 324 8.48 1.56 -27.60
C ILE A 324 8.57 1.80 -26.08
N GLU A 325 7.46 1.64 -25.37
CA GLU A 325 7.39 1.82 -23.92
C GLU A 325 8.43 0.96 -23.21
N CYS A 326 9.04 1.48 -22.15
CA CYS A 326 10.06 0.75 -21.39
C CYS A 326 9.46 -0.41 -20.61
N GLU A 327 10.17 -1.54 -20.57
CA GLU A 327 9.75 -2.74 -19.86
C GLU A 327 10.43 -2.81 -18.49
N TRP A 328 9.67 -3.08 -17.43
CA TRP A 328 10.13 -3.03 -16.04
C TRP A 328 10.19 -4.44 -15.43
N PRO A 329 11.39 -4.94 -15.07
CA PRO A 329 11.57 -6.27 -14.49
C PRO A 329 10.86 -6.48 -13.15
N VAL A 330 10.57 -5.39 -12.41
CA VAL A 330 9.90 -5.48 -11.11
C VAL A 330 8.56 -6.21 -11.20
N PHE A 331 7.83 -6.12 -12.31
CA PHE A 331 6.55 -6.80 -12.46
C PHE A 331 6.68 -8.33 -12.54
N TRP A 332 7.80 -8.86 -13.02
CA TRP A 332 8.07 -10.29 -12.91
C TRP A 332 8.30 -10.72 -11.47
N THR A 333 8.88 -9.87 -10.61
CA THR A 333 8.96 -10.17 -9.17
C THR A 333 7.57 -10.24 -8.53
N TYR A 334 6.61 -9.40 -8.97
CA TYR A 334 5.21 -9.51 -8.56
C TYR A 334 4.60 -10.84 -9.00
N PHE A 335 4.81 -11.28 -10.24
CA PHE A 335 4.28 -12.57 -10.70
C PHE A 335 4.90 -13.77 -9.97
N ILE A 336 6.19 -13.72 -9.61
CA ILE A 336 6.80 -14.77 -8.78
C ILE A 336 6.08 -14.83 -7.42
N ILE A 337 5.89 -13.67 -6.76
CA ILE A 337 5.21 -13.62 -5.46
C ILE A 337 3.75 -14.06 -5.59
N ASP A 338 3.03 -13.61 -6.62
CA ASP A 338 1.66 -14.04 -6.94
C ASP A 338 1.56 -15.56 -7.10
N GLY A 339 2.49 -16.17 -7.83
CA GLY A 339 2.57 -17.62 -8.03
C GLY A 339 2.77 -18.36 -6.71
N ILE A 340 3.60 -17.81 -5.80
CA ILE A 340 3.80 -18.38 -4.46
C ILE A 340 2.52 -18.31 -3.62
N PHE A 341 1.81 -17.18 -3.63
CA PHE A 341 0.56 -17.03 -2.86
C PHE A 341 -0.59 -17.90 -3.40
N SER A 342 -0.63 -18.12 -4.72
CA SER A 342 -1.64 -18.95 -5.40
C SER A 342 -1.27 -20.44 -5.43
N GLY A 343 -0.04 -20.81 -5.08
CA GLY A 343 0.45 -22.18 -5.16
C GLY A 343 0.79 -22.64 -6.58
N ASP A 344 0.93 -21.71 -7.53
CA ASP A 344 1.31 -21.99 -8.91
C ASP A 344 2.83 -22.08 -9.08
N ALA A 345 3.37 -23.29 -8.91
CA ALA A 345 4.79 -23.55 -9.06
C ALA A 345 5.30 -23.34 -10.51
N VAL A 346 4.43 -23.46 -11.52
CA VAL A 346 4.80 -23.26 -12.93
C VAL A 346 5.05 -21.78 -13.18
N GLN A 347 4.12 -20.92 -12.77
CA GLN A 347 4.26 -19.46 -12.84
C GLN A 347 5.54 -19.00 -12.11
N VAL A 348 5.79 -19.55 -10.91
CA VAL A 348 7.01 -19.22 -10.14
C VAL A 348 8.28 -19.57 -10.92
N GLN A 349 8.35 -20.76 -11.50
CA GLN A 349 9.56 -21.20 -12.20
C GLN A 349 9.77 -20.40 -13.50
N GLU A 350 8.71 -20.19 -14.28
CA GLU A 350 8.74 -19.42 -15.53
C GLU A 350 9.32 -18.03 -15.32
N TYR A 351 8.77 -17.25 -14.39
CA TYR A 351 9.23 -15.89 -14.15
C TYR A 351 10.58 -15.82 -13.42
N ARG A 352 10.98 -16.85 -12.66
CA ARG A 352 12.33 -16.93 -12.09
C ARG A 352 13.38 -17.13 -13.18
N GLU A 353 13.13 -18.02 -14.13
CA GLU A 353 14.02 -18.26 -15.28
C GLU A 353 14.10 -17.03 -16.18
N ALA A 354 12.96 -16.40 -16.49
CA ALA A 354 12.91 -15.18 -17.27
C ALA A 354 13.70 -14.05 -16.60
N LEU A 355 13.50 -13.85 -15.28
CA LEU A 355 14.20 -12.82 -14.53
C LEU A 355 15.71 -13.07 -14.50
N GLU A 356 16.16 -14.31 -14.22
CA GLU A 356 17.58 -14.67 -14.21
C GLU A 356 18.27 -14.37 -15.55
N GLY A 357 17.56 -14.53 -16.68
CA GLY A 357 18.05 -14.21 -18.01
C GLY A 357 18.36 -12.73 -18.26
N ILE A 358 17.80 -11.83 -17.43
CA ILE A 358 17.95 -10.38 -17.58
C ILE A 358 18.67 -9.71 -16.40
N LEU A 359 19.04 -10.43 -15.33
CA LEU A 359 19.76 -9.80 -14.21
C LEU A 359 21.15 -9.30 -14.64
N ILE A 360 21.53 -8.11 -14.16
CA ILE A 360 22.87 -7.56 -14.39
C ILE A 360 23.83 -8.17 -13.36
N ARG A 361 24.96 -8.71 -13.84
CA ARG A 361 26.04 -9.18 -12.96
C ARG A 361 26.91 -8.01 -12.52
N GLY A 362 26.76 -7.62 -11.26
CA GLY A 362 27.59 -6.61 -10.61
C GLY A 362 28.98 -7.14 -10.21
N LYS A 363 29.72 -6.33 -9.44
CA LYS A 363 30.99 -6.74 -8.83
C LYS A 363 30.75 -7.96 -7.93
N ASP A 364 31.75 -8.83 -7.84
CA ASP A 364 31.73 -10.06 -7.02
C ASP A 364 30.59 -11.04 -7.36
N GLY A 365 29.99 -10.92 -8.56
CA GLY A 365 28.93 -11.81 -9.03
C GLY A 365 27.55 -11.53 -8.46
N ILE A 366 27.34 -10.37 -7.83
CA ILE A 366 26.05 -9.95 -7.27
C ILE A 366 25.03 -9.74 -8.40
N HIS A 367 23.84 -10.33 -8.29
CA HIS A 367 22.74 -10.07 -9.21
C HIS A 367 22.02 -8.78 -8.88
N LEU A 368 21.94 -7.88 -9.87
CA LEU A 368 21.31 -6.57 -9.78
C LEU A 368 20.08 -6.52 -10.69
N VAL A 369 18.94 -6.19 -10.12
CA VAL A 369 17.70 -5.92 -10.86
C VAL A 369 17.77 -4.48 -11.40
N PRO A 370 17.77 -4.25 -12.72
CA PRO A 370 17.71 -2.90 -13.27
C PRO A 370 16.32 -2.28 -13.09
N GLU A 371 16.24 -0.96 -13.24
CA GLU A 371 14.97 -0.23 -13.17
C GLU A 371 14.06 -0.60 -14.34
N LEU A 372 14.59 -0.53 -15.57
CA LEU A 372 13.86 -0.82 -16.79
C LEU A 372 14.78 -1.17 -17.97
N TYR A 373 14.16 -1.65 -19.04
CA TYR A 373 14.77 -1.95 -20.34
C TYR A 373 14.14 -1.08 -21.43
N ALA A 374 14.97 -0.35 -22.16
CA ALA A 374 14.56 0.58 -23.20
C ALA A 374 15.09 0.18 -24.58
N ILE A 375 14.39 0.59 -25.62
CA ILE A 375 14.84 0.44 -27.00
C ILE A 375 16.08 1.31 -27.23
N PRO A 376 17.14 0.81 -27.88
CA PRO A 376 18.27 1.65 -28.28
C PRO A 376 17.83 2.80 -29.20
N PRO A 377 18.32 4.04 -29.03
CA PRO A 377 17.88 5.18 -29.83
C PRO A 377 18.02 5.01 -31.35
N ASP A 378 19.03 4.25 -31.78
CA ASP A 378 19.32 3.94 -33.19
C ASP A 378 18.40 2.86 -33.80
N LYS A 379 17.61 2.17 -32.97
CA LYS A 379 16.72 1.06 -33.40
C LYS A 379 15.22 1.35 -33.26
N VAL A 380 14.86 2.58 -32.95
CA VAL A 380 13.45 2.98 -32.74
C VAL A 380 12.60 2.73 -34.00
N ASP A 381 13.12 3.08 -35.17
CA ASP A 381 12.39 2.90 -36.44
C ASP A 381 12.25 1.42 -36.85
N GLU A 382 13.14 0.55 -36.36
CA GLU A 382 13.04 -0.90 -36.52
C GLU A 382 11.90 -1.46 -35.65
N GLU A 383 11.86 -1.05 -34.37
CA GLU A 383 10.81 -1.46 -33.43
C GLU A 383 9.42 -0.99 -33.87
N TYR A 384 9.28 0.23 -34.40
CA TYR A 384 7.99 0.67 -34.96
C TYR A 384 7.49 -0.17 -36.12
N LYS A 385 8.40 -0.69 -36.96
CA LYS A 385 8.02 -1.55 -38.09
C LYS A 385 7.68 -2.96 -37.63
N ASN A 386 8.40 -3.47 -36.64
CA ASN A 386 8.24 -4.81 -36.10
C ASN A 386 8.24 -4.78 -34.56
N PRO A 387 7.10 -4.48 -33.92
CA PRO A 387 7.00 -4.38 -32.47
C PRO A 387 7.49 -5.65 -31.76
N HIS A 388 8.12 -5.47 -30.60
CA HIS A 388 8.65 -6.49 -29.70
C HIS A 388 9.81 -7.32 -30.26
N THR A 389 10.50 -6.85 -31.30
CA THR A 389 11.60 -7.60 -31.94
C THR A 389 12.99 -7.09 -31.57
N VAL A 390 13.13 -5.80 -31.25
CA VAL A 390 14.43 -5.20 -30.93
C VAL A 390 14.86 -5.57 -29.51
N ASP A 391 16.12 -5.97 -29.36
CA ASP A 391 16.74 -6.16 -28.04
C ASP A 391 16.93 -4.84 -27.31
N ARG A 392 16.50 -4.83 -26.04
CA ARG A 392 16.50 -3.64 -25.19
C ARG A 392 17.76 -3.57 -24.37
N ILE A 393 18.16 -2.35 -24.03
CA ILE A 393 19.29 -2.08 -23.14
C ILE A 393 18.78 -1.70 -21.74
N PRO A 394 19.46 -2.15 -20.67
CA PRO A 394 19.08 -1.74 -19.33
C PRO A 394 19.35 -0.24 -19.15
N LEU A 395 18.37 0.49 -18.64
CA LEU A 395 18.49 1.89 -18.25
C LEU A 395 18.02 2.09 -16.81
N GLY A 396 18.27 3.30 -16.31
CA GLY A 396 17.99 3.65 -14.93
C GLY A 396 19.09 3.16 -13.99
N LYS A 397 18.73 2.95 -12.73
CA LYS A 397 19.72 2.68 -11.67
C LYS A 397 19.81 1.19 -11.38
N PRO A 398 21.00 0.57 -11.51
CA PRO A 398 21.25 -0.78 -11.00
C PRO A 398 21.97 -0.71 -9.62
N PRO A 399 21.40 -1.28 -8.55
CA PRO A 399 20.08 -1.91 -8.47
C PRO A 399 18.94 -0.89 -8.36
N HIS A 400 17.78 -1.23 -8.92
CA HIS A 400 16.52 -0.58 -8.62
C HIS A 400 16.02 -1.14 -7.28
N LEU A 401 16.09 -0.35 -6.21
CA LEU A 401 15.92 -0.86 -4.84
C LEU A 401 14.58 -1.56 -4.59
N TRP A 402 13.48 -1.04 -5.16
CA TRP A 402 12.18 -1.72 -5.10
C TRP A 402 12.23 -3.09 -5.78
N GLY A 403 12.69 -3.16 -7.03
CA GLY A 403 12.83 -4.42 -7.76
C GLY A 403 13.78 -5.41 -7.09
N GLN A 404 14.92 -4.92 -6.61
CA GLN A 404 15.92 -5.72 -5.89
C GLN A 404 15.34 -6.31 -4.60
N SER A 405 14.58 -5.52 -3.84
CA SER A 405 13.95 -5.99 -2.62
C SER A 405 12.92 -7.07 -2.88
N LEU A 406 12.04 -6.89 -3.87
CA LEU A 406 11.05 -7.91 -4.22
C LEU A 406 11.69 -9.17 -4.80
N TYR A 407 12.80 -9.06 -5.53
CA TYR A 407 13.60 -10.21 -5.97
C TYR A 407 14.17 -11.03 -4.80
N ILE A 408 14.74 -10.36 -3.80
CA ILE A 408 15.26 -11.02 -2.60
C ILE A 408 14.12 -11.67 -1.81
N LEU A 409 13.02 -10.93 -1.60
CA LEU A 409 11.86 -11.42 -0.86
C LEU A 409 11.22 -12.63 -1.54
N SER A 410 11.02 -12.58 -2.86
CA SER A 410 10.45 -13.68 -3.63
C SER A 410 11.36 -14.91 -3.62
N SER A 411 12.68 -14.72 -3.62
CA SER A 411 13.64 -15.82 -3.53
C SER A 411 13.64 -16.48 -2.13
N LEU A 412 13.55 -15.69 -1.05
CA LEU A 412 13.39 -16.21 0.31
C LEU A 412 12.10 -17.04 0.47
N LEU A 413 11.00 -16.57 -0.14
CA LEU A 413 9.73 -17.30 -0.16
C LEU A 413 9.82 -18.59 -0.99
N ALA A 414 10.36 -18.50 -2.22
CA ALA A 414 10.43 -19.64 -3.13
C ALA A 414 11.37 -20.75 -2.63
N GLU A 415 12.35 -20.41 -1.80
CA GLU A 415 13.23 -21.37 -1.14
C GLU A 415 12.69 -21.89 0.22
N GLY A 416 11.50 -21.43 0.64
CA GLY A 416 10.85 -21.88 1.86
C GLY A 416 11.45 -21.34 3.16
N PHE A 417 12.36 -20.36 3.09
CA PHE A 417 12.84 -19.65 4.29
C PHE A 417 11.73 -18.85 4.95
N LEU A 418 10.80 -18.33 4.14
CA LEU A 418 9.59 -17.63 4.58
C LEU A 418 8.34 -18.36 4.09
N ALA A 419 7.32 -18.41 4.94
CA ALA A 419 5.95 -18.73 4.54
C ALA A 419 5.18 -17.44 4.19
N THR A 420 4.16 -17.56 3.35
CA THR A 420 3.32 -16.42 2.93
C THR A 420 2.68 -15.69 4.12
N GLY A 421 2.25 -16.42 5.15
CA GLY A 421 1.70 -15.84 6.38
C GLY A 421 2.69 -15.04 7.23
N GLU A 422 4.00 -15.18 7.01
CA GLU A 422 5.01 -14.38 7.72
C GLU A 422 5.09 -12.96 7.14
N ILE A 423 4.90 -12.80 5.83
CA ILE A 423 4.89 -11.48 5.16
C ILE A 423 3.48 -10.90 5.00
N ASP A 424 2.45 -11.66 5.36
CA ASP A 424 1.04 -11.26 5.46
C ASP A 424 0.41 -11.78 6.78
N PRO A 425 0.90 -11.34 7.95
CA PRO A 425 0.39 -11.77 9.26
C PRO A 425 -1.06 -11.36 9.51
N LEU A 426 -1.56 -10.34 8.81
CA LEU A 426 -2.97 -9.91 8.87
C LEU A 426 -3.88 -10.69 7.92
N ASN A 427 -3.35 -11.70 7.22
CA ASN A 427 -4.11 -12.66 6.40
C ASN A 427 -4.95 -12.04 5.29
N ARG A 428 -4.47 -10.94 4.70
CA ARG A 428 -5.15 -10.25 3.60
C ARG A 428 -5.28 -11.12 2.36
N ARG A 429 -4.37 -12.08 2.14
CA ARG A 429 -4.42 -13.04 1.02
C ARG A 429 -5.73 -13.82 0.92
N PHE A 430 -6.51 -13.89 2.00
CA PHE A 430 -7.80 -14.57 2.02
C PHE A 430 -8.98 -13.67 1.65
N SER A 431 -8.76 -12.45 1.14
CA SER A 431 -9.83 -11.52 0.75
C SER A 431 -10.79 -12.06 -0.31
N THR A 432 -10.33 -12.97 -1.16
CA THR A 432 -11.11 -13.68 -2.20
C THR A 432 -11.72 -15.00 -1.73
N SER A 433 -11.51 -15.37 -0.46
CA SER A 433 -12.13 -16.57 0.11
C SER A 433 -13.64 -16.40 0.17
N VAL A 434 -14.38 -17.49 -0.05
CA VAL A 434 -15.84 -17.48 0.00
C VAL A 434 -16.31 -16.96 1.36
N LYS A 435 -16.97 -15.79 1.34
CA LYS A 435 -17.63 -15.23 2.51
C LYS A 435 -18.98 -15.94 2.70
N PRO A 436 -19.42 -16.19 3.95
CA PRO A 436 -20.74 -16.75 4.19
C PRO A 436 -21.83 -15.79 3.70
N ASP A 437 -22.98 -16.35 3.29
CA ASP A 437 -24.13 -15.55 2.88
C ASP A 437 -24.54 -14.59 3.99
N VAL A 438 -24.53 -13.29 3.68
CA VAL A 438 -24.90 -12.24 4.63
C VAL A 438 -26.41 -12.05 4.60
N VAL A 439 -27.09 -12.47 5.67
CA VAL A 439 -28.52 -12.19 5.85
C VAL A 439 -28.68 -10.78 6.43
N VAL A 440 -29.26 -9.88 5.65
CA VAL A 440 -29.61 -8.54 6.13
C VAL A 440 -30.79 -8.64 7.09
N GLN A 441 -30.57 -8.28 8.35
CA GLN A 441 -31.61 -8.23 9.38
C GLN A 441 -31.96 -6.77 9.70
N VAL A 442 -33.25 -6.48 9.72
CA VAL A 442 -33.76 -5.15 10.08
C VAL A 442 -34.52 -5.25 11.40
N SER A 443 -34.06 -4.51 12.40
CA SER A 443 -34.75 -4.40 13.69
C SER A 443 -35.50 -3.07 13.78
N VAL A 444 -36.77 -3.13 14.14
CA VAL A 444 -37.65 -1.96 14.32
C VAL A 444 -37.97 -1.78 15.79
N LEU A 445 -37.69 -0.60 16.33
CA LEU A 445 -37.94 -0.26 17.72
C LEU A 445 -39.01 0.83 17.82
N ALA A 446 -39.96 0.65 18.73
CA ALA A 446 -40.89 1.70 19.12
C ALA A 446 -40.18 2.74 19.98
N GLU A 447 -40.33 4.02 19.64
CA GLU A 447 -39.78 5.11 20.45
C GLU A 447 -40.34 5.10 21.88
N ASN A 448 -41.62 4.72 22.03
CA ASN A 448 -42.31 4.65 23.31
C ASN A 448 -43.41 3.57 23.32
N ASN A 449 -43.96 3.32 24.51
CA ASN A 449 -45.01 2.33 24.72
C ASN A 449 -46.32 2.63 23.98
N HIS A 450 -46.59 3.90 23.63
CA HIS A 450 -47.77 4.26 22.84
C HIS A 450 -47.63 3.75 21.40
N ILE A 451 -46.50 4.02 20.74
CA ILE A 451 -46.20 3.51 19.39
C ILE A 451 -46.17 1.98 19.39
N LYS A 452 -45.55 1.35 20.41
CA LYS A 452 -45.54 -0.11 20.58
C LYS A 452 -46.96 -0.71 20.54
N LYS A 453 -47.90 -0.12 21.29
CA LYS A 453 -49.31 -0.53 21.30
C LYS A 453 -49.99 -0.32 19.95
N LEU A 454 -49.64 0.73 19.20
CA LEU A 454 -50.20 0.98 17.88
C LEU A 454 -49.80 -0.10 16.86
N PHE A 455 -48.53 -0.49 16.84
CA PHE A 455 -48.06 -1.61 16.00
C PHE A 455 -48.70 -2.94 16.42
N GLN A 456 -48.83 -3.17 17.73
CA GLN A 456 -49.49 -4.38 18.25
C GLN A 456 -50.96 -4.49 17.79
N LYS A 457 -51.69 -3.38 17.69
CA LYS A 457 -53.07 -3.35 17.15
C LYS A 457 -53.14 -3.81 15.68
N HIS A 458 -52.05 -3.68 14.93
CA HIS A 458 -51.94 -4.12 13.54
C HIS A 458 -51.28 -5.51 13.41
N GLY A 459 -51.15 -6.25 14.51
CA GLY A 459 -50.53 -7.59 14.51
C GLY A 459 -49.00 -7.59 14.41
N VAL A 460 -48.36 -6.43 14.54
CA VAL A 460 -46.89 -6.32 14.47
C VAL A 460 -46.31 -6.22 15.88
N HIS A 461 -45.49 -7.19 16.26
CA HIS A 461 -44.83 -7.24 17.56
C HIS A 461 -43.44 -6.59 17.48
N ILE A 462 -43.26 -5.46 18.18
CA ILE A 462 -41.98 -4.74 18.28
C ILE A 462 -41.61 -4.45 19.74
N GLN A 463 -40.32 -4.34 20.01
CA GLN A 463 -39.78 -3.88 21.30
C GLN A 463 -39.70 -2.35 21.32
N SER A 464 -39.78 -1.75 22.50
CA SER A 464 -39.50 -0.34 22.73
C SER A 464 -38.05 -0.12 23.17
N ILE A 465 -37.57 1.12 23.12
CA ILE A 465 -36.24 1.50 23.62
C ILE A 465 -36.04 1.08 25.10
N ALA A 466 -37.10 1.11 25.91
CA ALA A 466 -37.03 0.70 27.31
C ALA A 466 -36.90 -0.82 27.48
N ASP A 467 -37.46 -1.61 26.55
CA ASP A 467 -37.48 -3.08 26.64
C ASP A 467 -36.11 -3.72 26.37
N ILE A 468 -35.21 -3.00 25.70
CA ILE A 468 -33.90 -3.53 25.26
C ILE A 468 -32.73 -3.11 26.17
N HIS A 469 -33.01 -2.60 27.37
CA HIS A 469 -31.99 -2.34 28.37
C HIS A 469 -31.20 -3.63 28.67
N PRO A 470 -29.84 -3.62 28.71
CA PRO A 470 -28.94 -2.48 28.90
C PRO A 470 -28.48 -1.75 27.62
N ILE A 471 -28.98 -2.10 26.43
CA ILE A 471 -28.57 -1.48 25.17
C ILE A 471 -29.13 -0.06 25.08
N ARG A 472 -28.25 0.92 24.89
CA ARG A 472 -28.62 2.33 24.74
C ARG A 472 -28.74 2.69 23.26
N VAL A 473 -29.94 3.07 22.84
CA VAL A 473 -30.18 3.61 21.50
C VAL A 473 -29.88 5.11 21.49
N GLN A 474 -29.07 5.56 20.53
CA GLN A 474 -28.77 6.98 20.33
C GLN A 474 -28.91 7.36 18.84
N PRO A 475 -29.18 8.63 18.52
CA PRO A 475 -29.16 9.06 17.12
C PRO A 475 -27.74 8.99 16.54
N GLY A 476 -27.59 8.62 15.27
CA GLY A 476 -26.27 8.52 14.61
C GLY A 476 -25.40 9.79 14.69
N ARG A 477 -26.00 10.98 14.87
CA ARG A 477 -25.24 12.24 15.07
C ARG A 477 -24.33 12.20 16.30
N ILE A 478 -24.74 11.44 17.33
CA ILE A 478 -23.93 11.24 18.53
C ILE A 478 -22.69 10.43 18.18
N LEU A 479 -22.81 9.41 17.34
CA LEU A 479 -21.67 8.63 16.85
C LEU A 479 -20.72 9.50 16.03
N SER A 480 -21.25 10.38 15.14
CA SER A 480 -20.43 11.36 14.41
C SER A 480 -19.61 12.25 15.36
N HIS A 481 -20.22 12.73 16.46
CA HIS A 481 -19.50 13.52 17.47
C HIS A 481 -18.47 12.72 18.28
N LEU A 482 -18.68 11.41 18.46
CA LEU A 482 -17.70 10.54 19.10
C LEU A 482 -16.49 10.31 18.20
N TYR A 483 -16.72 9.95 16.94
CA TYR A 483 -15.65 9.76 15.95
C TYR A 483 -14.87 11.05 15.68
N ALA A 484 -15.51 12.22 15.73
CA ALA A 484 -14.82 13.51 15.62
C ALA A 484 -13.77 13.75 16.72
N LYS A 485 -13.82 13.02 17.84
CA LYS A 485 -12.81 13.10 18.90
C LYS A 485 -11.63 12.15 18.69
N LEU A 486 -11.75 11.16 17.81
CA LEU A 486 -10.66 10.22 17.50
C LEU A 486 -9.52 10.96 16.82
N GLY A 487 -8.29 10.63 17.18
CA GLY A 487 -7.08 11.29 16.67
C GLY A 487 -6.88 12.74 17.16
N ARG A 488 -7.74 13.28 18.02
CA ARG A 488 -7.54 14.64 18.55
C ARG A 488 -6.26 14.70 19.39
N ASN A 489 -5.37 15.62 19.08
CA ASN A 489 -4.14 15.83 19.80
C ASN A 489 -3.82 17.33 19.92
N LYS A 490 -3.76 17.85 21.15
CA LYS A 490 -3.52 19.27 21.39
C LYS A 490 -2.07 19.68 21.09
N ASN A 491 -1.10 18.83 21.42
CA ASN A 491 0.33 19.12 21.23
C ASN A 491 0.68 19.21 19.74
N LEU A 492 0.09 18.33 18.94
CA LEU A 492 0.24 18.27 17.49
C LEU A 492 -0.77 19.15 16.72
N LYS A 493 -1.64 19.89 17.42
CA LYS A 493 -2.71 20.72 16.83
C LYS A 493 -3.67 19.96 15.91
N LEU A 494 -3.84 18.65 16.14
CA LEU A 494 -4.76 17.80 15.37
C LEU A 494 -6.17 17.87 15.96
N SER A 495 -7.16 18.21 15.14
CA SER A 495 -8.56 18.32 15.57
C SER A 495 -9.26 16.97 15.74
N GLY A 496 -8.74 15.92 15.08
CA GLY A 496 -9.37 14.61 14.95
C GLY A 496 -10.12 14.44 13.62
N ARG A 497 -11.07 13.51 13.55
CA ARG A 497 -11.87 13.31 12.32
C ARG A 497 -12.74 14.55 12.05
N PRO A 498 -12.77 15.11 10.83
CA PRO A 498 -13.75 16.12 10.46
C PRO A 498 -15.17 15.61 10.74
N TYR A 499 -16.06 16.50 11.19
CA TYR A 499 -17.45 16.11 11.39
C TYR A 499 -18.07 15.70 10.05
N ARG A 500 -18.32 14.40 9.90
CA ARG A 500 -18.98 13.80 8.74
C ARG A 500 -20.04 12.82 9.23
N HIS A 501 -21.11 12.71 8.46
CA HIS A 501 -22.15 11.72 8.68
C HIS A 501 -21.55 10.32 8.64
N ILE A 502 -22.04 9.45 9.52
CA ILE A 502 -21.64 8.03 9.53
C ILE A 502 -22.69 7.27 8.75
N GLY A 503 -22.22 6.39 7.86
CA GLY A 503 -23.09 5.63 6.99
C GLY A 503 -23.82 4.49 7.72
N VAL A 504 -24.52 3.69 6.92
CA VAL A 504 -25.39 2.64 7.43
C VAL A 504 -24.57 1.51 8.06
N LEU A 505 -23.38 1.20 7.53
CA LEU A 505 -22.52 0.13 8.07
C LEU A 505 -21.92 0.50 9.42
N GLY A 506 -21.53 1.77 9.61
CA GLY A 506 -21.11 2.24 10.92
C GLY A 506 -22.27 2.25 11.93
N THR A 507 -23.45 2.73 11.53
CA THR A 507 -24.60 2.81 12.46
C THR A 507 -25.24 1.47 12.79
N SER A 508 -25.05 0.43 11.96
CA SER A 508 -25.60 -0.92 12.17
C SER A 508 -24.78 -1.80 13.15
N LYS A 509 -23.70 -1.27 13.74
CA LYS A 509 -22.88 -1.98 14.73
C LYS A 509 -23.30 -1.71 16.18
N LEU A 510 -22.96 -2.65 17.06
CA LEU A 510 -22.97 -2.42 18.50
C LEU A 510 -21.63 -1.88 18.96
N TYR A 511 -21.65 -0.86 19.81
CA TYR A 511 -20.47 -0.18 20.33
C TYR A 511 -20.38 -0.36 21.84
N VAL A 512 -19.19 -0.69 22.35
CA VAL A 512 -18.94 -0.69 23.79
C VAL A 512 -18.22 0.60 24.19
N ILE A 513 -18.93 1.50 24.85
CA ILE A 513 -18.40 2.80 25.31
C ILE A 513 -18.50 2.85 26.83
N ARG A 514 -17.36 2.95 27.52
CA ARG A 514 -17.29 2.97 29.00
C ARG A 514 -18.08 1.81 29.65
N ASN A 515 -17.92 0.60 29.11
CA ASN A 515 -18.60 -0.64 29.54
C ASN A 515 -20.14 -0.61 29.40
N GLN A 516 -20.68 0.26 28.54
CA GLN A 516 -22.09 0.25 28.16
C GLN A 516 -22.22 -0.03 26.67
N ILE A 517 -23.26 -0.78 26.29
CA ILE A 517 -23.54 -1.13 24.91
C ILE A 517 -24.41 -0.02 24.30
N PHE A 518 -23.97 0.51 23.17
CA PHE A 518 -24.69 1.50 22.38
C PHE A 518 -25.02 0.93 21.00
N THR A 519 -26.18 1.30 20.50
CA THR A 519 -26.56 1.15 19.09
C THR A 519 -27.05 2.50 18.57
N PHE A 520 -26.90 2.74 17.28
CA PHE A 520 -27.20 4.04 16.69
C PHE A 520 -28.25 3.93 15.60
N THR A 521 -29.25 4.81 15.63
CA THR A 521 -30.23 4.85 14.54
C THR A 521 -29.56 5.38 13.26
N PRO A 522 -29.88 4.82 12.08
CA PRO A 522 -29.36 5.33 10.82
C PRO A 522 -29.79 6.79 10.63
N GLN A 523 -28.93 7.57 9.97
CA GLN A 523 -29.25 8.95 9.64
C GLN A 523 -30.01 8.99 8.31
N VAL A 524 -31.29 9.27 8.35
CA VAL A 524 -32.08 9.55 7.15
C VAL A 524 -31.87 11.03 6.80
N ARG A 525 -31.29 11.32 5.63
CA ARG A 525 -31.28 12.70 5.11
C ARG A 525 -32.73 13.12 4.92
N ARG A 526 -33.17 14.14 5.64
CA ARG A 526 -34.39 14.88 5.32
C ARG A 526 -34.05 16.02 4.39
#